data_AF-A0A3A8PJA9-F1
#
_entry.id   AF-A0A3A8PJA9-F1
#
_cell.length_a   1.000
_cell.length_b   1.000
_cell.length_c   1.000
_cell.angle_alpha   90.00
_cell.angle_beta   90.00
_cell.angle_gamma   90.00
#
_symmetry.space_group_name_H-M   'P 1'
#
loop_
_entity.id
_entity.type
_entity.pdbx_description
1 polymer ?
#
loop_
_entity_poly.entity_id
_entity_poly.type
_entity_poly.pdbx_seq_one_letter_code
_entity_poly.pdbx_strand_id
1 'polypeptide(L)'
;MAFDDTPFERRSIIGGMRVRAADGTFLGYVAFIGQEHLYVRRSPFTRRWKEVRLDAVGRVLQGAVVLRADAGPLVPADRSHHGEILSLTHPLAFLPGTSHA
;
A
#
# COMPACT_ATOMS: atom_id res chain seq x y z
N MET A 1 -2.44 -26.40 3.14
CA MET A 1 -1.51 -25.82 4.11
C MET A 1 -2.18 -24.58 4.70
N ALA A 2 -2.57 -24.63 5.96
CA ALA A 2 -3.16 -23.49 6.64
C ALA A 2 -2.04 -22.51 6.95
N PHE A 3 -2.15 -21.29 6.44
CA PHE A 3 -1.28 -20.19 6.82
C PHE A 3 -1.83 -19.67 8.14
N ASP A 4 -1.13 -19.89 9.24
CA ASP A 4 -1.46 -19.32 10.53
C ASP A 4 -1.40 -17.78 10.42
N ASP A 5 -2.56 -17.16 10.21
CA ASP A 5 -2.80 -15.72 10.28
C ASP A 5 -2.65 -15.30 11.75
N THR A 6 -1.41 -15.08 12.21
CA THR A 6 -1.19 -14.40 13.50
C THR A 6 -1.52 -12.90 13.38
N PRO A 7 -2.18 -12.27 14.37
CA PRO A 7 -2.88 -11.02 14.12
C PRO A 7 -2.02 -9.75 14.09
N PHE A 8 -0.70 -9.82 14.25
CA PHE A 8 0.13 -8.63 14.49
C PHE A 8 1.57 -8.72 13.97
N GLU A 9 1.84 -9.43 12.88
CA GLU A 9 3.14 -9.25 12.23
C GLU A 9 3.23 -7.82 11.69
N ARG A 10 4.13 -7.03 12.29
CA ARG A 10 4.52 -5.67 11.91
C ARG A 10 5.00 -5.62 10.46
N ARG A 11 4.08 -5.65 9.51
CA ARG A 11 4.40 -5.62 8.08
C ARG A 11 4.21 -4.19 7.61
N SER A 12 5.34 -3.55 7.31
CA SER A 12 5.35 -2.19 6.78
C SER A 12 5.20 -2.19 5.26
N ILE A 13 4.53 -1.17 4.73
CA ILE A 13 4.53 -0.92 3.29
C ILE A 13 5.83 -0.19 2.93
N ILE A 14 6.51 -0.68 1.90
CA ILE A 14 7.70 -0.05 1.34
C ILE A 14 7.54 0.18 -0.17
N GLY A 15 8.31 1.13 -0.70
CA GLY A 15 8.40 1.36 -2.15
C GLY A 15 8.80 0.10 -2.92
N GLY A 16 8.21 -0.12 -4.09
CA GLY A 16 8.50 -1.26 -4.96
C GLY A 16 7.74 -2.55 -4.67
N MET A 17 6.95 -2.62 -3.59
CA MET A 17 6.08 -3.78 -3.34
C MET A 17 5.03 -3.95 -4.44
N ARG A 18 4.66 -5.19 -4.76
CA ARG A 18 3.59 -5.48 -5.72
C ARG A 18 2.23 -5.16 -5.10
N VAL A 19 1.41 -4.36 -5.77
CA VAL A 19 0.03 -4.12 -5.37
C VAL A 19 -0.87 -5.07 -6.12
N ARG A 20 -1.74 -5.78 -5.39
CA ARG A 20 -2.71 -6.73 -5.92
C ARG A 20 -4.11 -6.40 -5.45
N ALA A 21 -5.10 -6.65 -6.29
CA ALA A 21 -6.49 -6.70 -5.87
C ALA A 21 -6.75 -7.95 -5.01
N ALA A 22 -7.93 -8.01 -4.36
CA ALA A 22 -8.33 -9.12 -3.51
C ALA A 22 -8.40 -10.48 -4.25
N ASP A 23 -8.70 -10.44 -5.56
CA ASP A 23 -8.71 -11.61 -6.46
C ASP A 23 -7.28 -12.06 -6.88
N GLY A 24 -6.24 -11.36 -6.42
CA GLY A 24 -4.85 -11.61 -6.79
C GLY A 24 -4.37 -10.88 -8.05
N THR A 25 -5.25 -10.15 -8.75
CA THR A 25 -4.90 -9.40 -9.97
C THR A 25 -3.80 -8.39 -9.69
N PHE A 26 -2.75 -8.40 -10.52
CA PHE A 26 -1.64 -7.47 -10.38
C PHE A 26 -2.01 -6.07 -10.88
N LEU A 27 -1.86 -5.07 -10.02
CA LEU A 27 -2.25 -3.69 -10.29
C LEU A 27 -1.06 -2.75 -10.54
N GLY A 28 0.12 -3.10 -10.02
CA GLY A 28 1.34 -2.33 -10.20
C GLY A 28 2.28 -2.45 -9.00
N TYR A 29 3.13 -1.45 -8.84
CA TYR A 29 4.10 -1.37 -7.76
C TYR A 29 3.84 -0.13 -6.91
N VAL A 30 4.07 -0.23 -5.60
CA VAL A 30 4.06 0.92 -4.69
C VAL A 30 5.11 1.92 -5.18
N ALA A 31 4.65 3.11 -5.55
CA ALA A 31 5.50 4.22 -5.98
C ALA A 31 5.84 5.12 -4.79
N PHE A 32 4.82 5.46 -3.99
CA PHE A 32 4.89 6.37 -2.88
C PHE A 32 3.78 6.05 -1.87
N ILE A 33 3.99 6.41 -0.60
CA ILE A 33 3.02 6.25 0.48
C ILE A 33 2.81 7.62 1.10
N GLY A 34 1.64 8.20 0.85
CA GLY A 34 1.21 9.44 1.48
C GLY A 34 0.60 9.20 2.87
N GLN A 35 0.01 10.25 3.45
CA GLN A 35 -0.67 10.15 4.73
C GLN A 35 -1.99 9.34 4.65
N GLU A 36 -2.78 9.57 3.58
CA GLU A 36 -4.08 8.92 3.40
C GLU A 36 -4.13 7.98 2.19
N HIS A 37 -3.15 8.07 1.29
CA HIS A 37 -3.18 7.40 0.00
C HIS A 37 -1.91 6.58 -0.27
N LEU A 38 -2.11 5.41 -0.86
CA LEU A 38 -1.09 4.58 -1.46
C LEU A 38 -1.02 4.86 -2.96
N TYR A 39 0.15 5.25 -3.44
CA TYR A 39 0.37 5.55 -4.85
C TYR A 39 1.01 4.36 -5.55
N VAL A 40 0.46 4.03 -6.73
CA VAL A 40 0.77 2.83 -7.49
C VAL A 40 1.16 3.22 -8.91
N ARG A 41 2.29 2.68 -9.38
CA ARG A 41 2.74 2.83 -10.77
C ARG A 41 2.84 1.47 -11.45
N ARG A 42 2.47 1.40 -12.73
CA ARG A 42 2.50 0.13 -13.48
C ARG A 42 3.92 -0.34 -13.83
N SER A 43 4.88 0.58 -13.89
CA SER A 43 6.29 0.32 -14.17
C SER A 43 7.18 1.37 -13.46
N PRO A 44 8.41 1.01 -13.04
CA PRO A 44 9.36 1.95 -12.44
C PRO A 44 9.63 3.20 -13.28
N PHE A 45 9.54 3.07 -14.61
CA PHE A 45 9.86 4.14 -15.56
C PHE A 45 8.66 5.05 -15.89
N THR A 46 7.46 4.67 -15.45
CA THR A 46 6.24 5.43 -15.75
C THR A 46 6.00 6.52 -14.71
N ARG A 47 5.85 7.76 -15.19
CA ARG A 47 5.44 8.91 -14.37
C ARG A 47 3.93 9.00 -14.15
N ARG A 48 3.13 8.08 -14.70
CA ARG A 48 1.68 8.03 -14.48
C ARG A 48 1.39 7.18 -13.24
N TRP A 49 0.99 7.84 -12.17
CA TRP A 49 0.62 7.15 -10.94
C TRP A 49 -0.90 7.08 -10.83
N LYS A 50 -1.34 6.03 -10.14
CA LYS A 50 -2.69 5.89 -9.65
C LYS A 50 -2.64 5.89 -8.13
N GLU A 51 -3.76 6.13 -7.49
CA GLU A 51 -3.88 6.14 -6.04
C GLU A 51 -5.05 5.29 -5.58
N VAL A 52 -4.93 4.82 -4.35
CA VAL A 52 -5.97 4.17 -3.58
C VAL A 52 -5.81 4.62 -2.13
N ARG A 53 -6.92 4.73 -1.40
CA ARG A 53 -6.85 5.08 0.03
C ARG A 53 -6.10 3.99 0.81
N LEU A 54 -5.33 4.39 1.82
CA LEU A 54 -4.59 3.45 2.66
C LEU A 54 -5.51 2.52 3.47
N ASP A 55 -6.72 2.97 3.82
CA ASP A 55 -7.73 2.15 4.49
C ASP A 55 -8.21 0.95 3.66
N ALA A 56 -8.02 1.00 2.34
CA ALA A 56 -8.34 -0.06 1.41
C ALA A 56 -7.25 -1.15 1.36
N VAL A 57 -6.13 -0.97 2.07
CA VAL A 57 -5.13 -2.03 2.24
C VAL A 57 -5.68 -3.07 3.21
N GLY A 58 -5.93 -4.28 2.71
CA GLY A 58 -6.49 -5.36 3.51
C GLY A 58 -5.41 -6.20 4.18
N ARG A 59 -4.35 -6.55 3.43
CA ARG A 59 -3.23 -7.35 3.95
C ARG A 59 -1.92 -6.89 3.33
N VAL A 60 -0.84 -7.05 4.10
CA VAL A 60 0.51 -6.95 3.56
C VAL A 60 1.22 -8.29 3.73
N LEU A 61 1.81 -8.73 2.63
CA LEU A 61 2.59 -9.94 2.48
C LEU A 61 4.04 -9.55 2.22
N GLN A 62 4.95 -10.53 2.31
CA GLN A 62 6.34 -10.31 1.94
C GLN A 62 6.42 -9.85 0.47
N GLY A 63 6.79 -8.58 0.28
CA GLY A 63 6.93 -7.95 -1.05
C GLY A 63 5.62 -7.64 -1.79
N ALA A 64 4.44 -7.77 -1.15
CA ALA A 64 3.17 -7.43 -1.77
C ALA A 64 2.15 -6.78 -0.83
N VAL A 65 1.37 -5.85 -1.35
CA VAL A 65 0.20 -5.24 -0.73
C VAL A 65 -1.04 -5.79 -1.41
N VAL A 66 -1.99 -6.29 -0.63
CA VAL A 66 -3.27 -6.82 -1.11
C VAL A 66 -4.37 -5.88 -0.66
N LEU A 67 -5.11 -5.35 -1.62
CA LEU A 67 -6.26 -4.48 -1.37
C LEU A 67 -7.48 -5.29 -0.93
N ARG A 68 -8.36 -4.68 -0.16
CA ARG A 68 -9.68 -5.24 0.18
C ARG A 68 -10.53 -5.40 -1.08
N ALA A 69 -11.51 -6.29 -1.04
CA ALA A 69 -12.39 -6.54 -2.19
C ALA A 69 -13.25 -5.30 -2.54
N ASP A 70 -13.52 -4.45 -1.57
CA ASP A 70 -14.31 -3.22 -1.68
C ASP A 70 -13.46 -1.96 -1.93
N ALA A 71 -12.16 -2.11 -2.19
CA ALA A 71 -11.22 -1.00 -2.40
C ALA A 71 -11.58 -0.09 -3.59
N GLY A 72 -12.48 -0.53 -4.47
CA GLY A 72 -12.81 0.18 -5.71
C GLY A 72 -11.64 0.20 -6.71
N PRO A 73 -11.84 0.83 -7.88
CA PRO A 73 -10.78 0.96 -8.87
C PRO A 73 -9.72 1.98 -8.42
N LEU A 74 -8.47 1.72 -8.79
CA LEU A 74 -7.38 2.69 -8.71
C LEU A 74 -7.69 3.92 -9.56
N VAL A 75 -7.69 5.10 -8.94
CA VAL A 75 -7.96 6.37 -9.62
C VAL A 75 -6.67 7.08 -10.04
N PRO A 76 -6.66 7.92 -11.08
CA PRO A 76 -5.47 8.69 -11.45
C PRO A 76 -5.04 9.61 -10.31
N ALA A 77 -3.75 9.55 -9.93
CA ALA A 77 -3.21 10.42 -8.89
C ALA A 77 -2.87 11.80 -9.44
N ASP A 78 -2.97 12.83 -8.60
CA ASP A 78 -2.53 14.19 -8.94
C ASP A 78 -1.02 14.19 -9.30
N ARG A 79 -0.67 14.90 -10.37
CA ARG A 79 0.69 15.03 -10.90
C ARG A 79 1.63 15.76 -9.97
N SER A 80 1.10 16.57 -9.05
CA SER A 80 1.87 17.22 -7.99
C SER A 80 2.70 16.22 -7.17
N HIS A 81 2.22 14.98 -7.01
CA HIS A 81 2.90 13.93 -6.27
C HIS A 81 3.91 13.12 -7.10
N HIS A 82 3.95 13.24 -8.44
CA HIS A 82 4.71 12.33 -9.32
C HIS A 82 6.22 12.58 -9.35
N GLY A 83 6.71 13.57 -8.58
CA GLY A 83 8.11 13.98 -8.52
C GLY A 83 8.80 13.76 -7.16
N GLU A 84 8.05 13.42 -6.10
CA GLU A 84 8.64 13.21 -4.78
C GLU A 84 9.12 11.76 -4.61
N ILE A 85 10.42 11.60 -4.31
CA ILE A 85 10.97 10.34 -3.82
C ILE A 85 11.08 10.46 -2.31
N LEU A 86 10.06 9.99 -1.60
CA LEU A 86 10.14 9.77 -0.16
C LEU A 86 9.83 8.30 0.12
N SER A 87 10.89 7.56 0.43
CA SER A 87 10.85 6.20 0.93
C SER A 87 10.38 6.19 2.38
N LEU A 88 9.09 6.48 2.59
CA LEU A 88 8.45 6.33 3.90
C LEU A 88 8.05 4.87 4.09
N THR A 89 8.42 4.31 5.23
CA THR A 89 7.98 2.98 5.65
C THR A 89 6.77 3.18 6.53
N HIS A 90 5.57 2.79 6.08
CA HIS A 90 4.34 2.96 6.85
C HIS A 90 3.99 1.68 7.62
N PRO A 91 4.03 1.69 8.96
CA PRO A 91 3.64 0.54 9.76
C PRO A 91 2.12 0.37 9.76
N LEU A 92 1.64 -0.86 9.53
CA LEU A 92 0.20 -1.14 9.49
C LEU A 92 -0.43 -1.49 10.85
N ALA A 93 0.36 -1.51 11.91
CA ALA A 93 -0.13 -1.76 13.26
C ALA A 93 -0.20 -0.45 14.06
N PHE A 94 -1.41 -0.03 14.43
CA PHE A 94 -1.62 0.81 15.60
C PHE A 94 -1.64 -0.10 16.83
N LEU A 95 -0.74 0.13 17.79
CA LEU A 95 -0.96 -0.32 19.16
C LEU A 95 -1.95 0.65 19.79
N PRO A 96 -3.18 0.24 20.17
CA PRO A 96 -3.99 1.06 21.06
C PRO A 96 -3.30 1.06 22.44
N GLY A 97 -2.54 2.12 22.75
CA GLY A 97 -1.89 2.20 24.05
C GLY A 97 -0.67 3.11 24.23
N THR A 98 -0.22 3.88 23.23
CA THR A 98 0.78 4.92 23.47
C THR A 98 0.11 6.29 23.53
N SER A 99 -0.67 6.50 24.60
CA SER A 99 -0.87 7.85 25.13
C SER A 99 0.51 8.37 25.54
N HIS A 100 0.98 9.41 24.87
CA HIS A 100 2.08 10.21 25.40
C HIS A 100 1.63 10.77 26.76
N ALA A 101 2.27 10.28 27.82
CA ALA A 101 2.35 10.97 29.11
C ALA A 101 3.50 11.97 29.06
#